data_AF-A0A966GF61-F1
#
_entry.id   AF-A0A966GF61-F1
#
_cell.length_a   1.000
_cell.length_b   1.000
_cell.length_c   1.000
_cell.angle_alpha   90.00
_cell.angle_beta   90.00
_cell.angle_gamma   90.00
#
_symmetry.space_group_name_H-M   'P 1'
#
loop_
_entity.id
_entity.type
_entity.pdbx_description
1 polymer ?
#
loop_
_entity_poly.entity_id
_entity_poly.type
_entity_poly.pdbx_seq_one_letter_code
_entity_poly.pdbx_strand_id
1 'polypeptide(L)'
;MRALAAIAGPGLIPGLMAACLGPVAPGEGAITPADDPLPPEVARIIPAGVARSDVLVLIDSNGIGGCYYYRQPNAIVPLSTPELRAAGFGPDQPFCVG
;
A
#
# COMPACT_ATOMS: atom_id res chain seq x y z
N MET A 1 -33.58 23.31 -25.86
CA MET A 1 -32.41 22.40 -25.81
C MET A 1 -31.17 23.27 -25.96
N ARG A 2 -30.39 23.47 -24.90
CA ARG A 2 -29.27 24.42 -24.85
C ARG A 2 -28.02 23.82 -25.51
N ALA A 3 -27.40 24.59 -26.39
CA ALA A 3 -26.04 24.37 -26.88
C ALA A 3 -25.03 25.06 -25.94
N LEU A 4 -23.86 24.44 -25.73
CA LEU A 4 -22.58 25.05 -25.31
C LEU A 4 -21.47 24.09 -25.82
N ALA A 5 -20.72 24.40 -26.87
CA ALA A 5 -19.60 25.35 -26.96
C ALA A 5 -18.34 24.86 -26.22
N ALA A 6 -17.28 24.65 -27.01
CA ALA A 6 -15.92 24.31 -26.62
C ALA A 6 -15.17 25.49 -25.99
N ILE A 7 -14.20 25.19 -25.11
CA ILE A 7 -13.10 26.09 -24.69
C ILE A 7 -11.98 25.18 -24.11
N ALA A 8 -10.82 25.06 -24.76
CA ALA A 8 -9.58 25.80 -24.47
C ALA A 8 -9.00 25.45 -23.08
N GLY A 9 -7.78 24.95 -22.90
CA GLY A 9 -6.64 24.76 -23.80
C GLY A 9 -5.49 24.00 -23.10
N PRO A 10 -4.29 23.97 -23.70
CA PRO A 10 -3.12 23.28 -23.16
C PRO A 10 -2.42 24.16 -22.12
N GLY A 11 -2.62 23.84 -20.84
CA GLY A 11 -1.91 24.45 -19.72
C GLY A 11 -0.73 23.59 -19.29
N LEU A 12 0.42 23.78 -19.93
CA LEU A 12 1.73 23.44 -19.37
C LEU A 12 1.94 24.33 -18.13
N ILE A 13 1.88 23.77 -16.93
CA ILE A 13 2.46 24.38 -15.74
C ILE A 13 3.85 23.75 -15.55
N PRO A 14 4.94 24.47 -15.82
CA PRO A 14 6.27 24.06 -15.40
C PRO A 14 6.48 24.48 -13.95
N GLY A 15 6.78 23.52 -13.08
CA GLY A 15 7.25 23.81 -11.73
C GLY A 15 6.21 23.70 -10.62
N LEU A 16 5.84 22.47 -10.28
CA LEU A 16 5.84 22.09 -8.87
C LEU A 16 6.43 20.69 -8.80
N MET A 17 7.56 20.56 -8.13
CA MET A 17 8.14 19.29 -7.68
C MET A 17 7.24 18.70 -6.59
N ALA A 18 5.96 18.47 -6.90
CA ALA A 18 5.16 17.51 -6.20
C ALA A 18 5.44 16.19 -6.90
N ALA A 19 6.46 15.49 -6.40
CA ALA A 19 6.43 14.04 -6.45
C ALA A 19 5.21 13.60 -5.63
N CYS A 20 4.01 13.77 -6.21
CA CYS A 20 2.91 12.87 -5.94
C CYS A 20 3.43 11.52 -6.44
N LEU A 21 4.17 10.84 -5.56
CA LEU A 21 4.09 9.40 -5.44
C LEU A 21 2.58 9.12 -5.41
N GLY A 22 2.01 8.87 -6.59
CA GLY A 22 0.66 8.38 -6.71
C GLY A 22 0.55 7.15 -5.81
N PRO A 23 -0.67 6.77 -5.42
CA PRO A 23 -0.88 5.51 -4.71
C PRO A 23 -0.05 4.46 -5.44
N VAL A 24 0.94 3.90 -4.73
CA VAL A 24 1.82 2.89 -5.29
C VAL A 24 0.86 1.85 -5.81
N ALA A 25 0.73 1.75 -7.15
CA ALA A 25 -0.06 0.68 -7.73
C ALA A 25 0.51 -0.58 -7.10
N PRO A 26 -0.31 -1.46 -6.50
CA PRO A 26 0.20 -2.72 -6.01
C PRO A 26 1.02 -3.28 -7.17
N GLY A 27 2.32 -3.51 -6.92
CA GLY A 27 3.22 -4.05 -7.93
C GLY A 27 2.54 -5.23 -8.61
N GLU A 28 2.89 -5.53 -9.86
CA GLU A 28 2.22 -6.54 -10.70
C GLU A 28 2.22 -7.98 -10.13
N GLY A 29 2.52 -8.16 -8.85
CA GLY A 29 2.26 -9.35 -8.05
C GLY A 29 0.82 -9.42 -7.50
N ALA A 30 0.34 -10.65 -7.35
CA ALA A 30 -0.89 -10.91 -6.62
C ALA A 30 -0.63 -10.78 -5.10
N ILE A 31 -1.59 -10.20 -4.38
CA ILE A 31 -1.63 -10.32 -2.91
C ILE A 31 -1.98 -11.78 -2.58
N THR A 32 -1.11 -12.47 -1.87
CA THR A 32 -1.26 -13.89 -1.51
C THR A 32 -1.15 -14.07 0.00
N PRO A 33 -1.63 -15.19 0.58
CA PRO A 33 -1.37 -15.51 1.98
C PRO A 33 0.13 -15.51 2.26
N ALA A 34 0.53 -14.91 3.37
CA ALA A 34 1.93 -14.93 3.77
C ALA A 34 2.31 -16.32 4.29
N ASP A 35 3.43 -16.85 3.81
CA ASP A 35 3.94 -18.15 4.25
C ASP A 35 4.43 -18.11 5.70
N ASP A 36 4.23 -19.21 6.43
CA ASP A 36 4.81 -19.42 7.74
C ASP A 36 6.19 -20.13 7.62
N PRO A 37 7.19 -19.73 8.43
CA PRO A 37 7.11 -18.71 9.46
C PRO A 37 7.21 -17.28 8.89
N LEU A 38 6.35 -16.38 9.39
CA LEU A 38 6.45 -14.95 9.10
C LEU A 38 7.79 -14.36 9.60
N PRO A 39 8.36 -13.36 8.91
CA PRO A 39 9.53 -12.65 9.40
C PRO A 39 9.31 -12.09 10.82
N PRO A 40 10.31 -12.15 11.72
CA PRO A 40 10.15 -11.72 13.11
C PRO A 40 9.64 -10.27 13.28
N GLU A 41 10.07 -9.37 12.42
CA GLU A 41 9.62 -7.98 12.31
C GLU A 41 8.14 -7.88 11.98
N VAL A 42 7.65 -8.68 11.04
CA VAL A 42 6.22 -8.74 10.66
C VAL A 42 5.41 -9.36 11.79
N ALA A 43 5.86 -10.49 12.33
CA ALA A 43 5.15 -11.23 13.38
C ALA A 43 4.93 -10.41 14.65
N ARG A 44 5.84 -9.46 14.96
CA ARG A 44 5.75 -8.58 16.14
C ARG A 44 4.75 -7.44 15.98
N ILE A 45 4.38 -7.10 14.74
CA ILE A 45 3.55 -5.93 14.45
C ILE A 45 2.14 -6.29 14.01
N ILE A 46 1.79 -7.59 14.01
CA ILE A 46 0.43 -8.04 13.75
C ILE A 46 -0.52 -7.42 14.79
N PRO A 47 -1.58 -6.72 14.35
CA PRO A 47 -2.54 -6.13 15.28
C PRO A 47 -3.19 -7.17 16.19
N ALA A 48 -3.52 -6.77 17.42
CA ALA A 48 -4.26 -7.64 18.33
C ALA A 48 -5.59 -8.08 17.70
N GLY A 49 -5.88 -9.38 17.76
CA GLY A 49 -7.09 -9.96 17.18
C GLY A 49 -7.00 -10.36 15.71
N VAL A 50 -5.87 -10.09 15.03
CA VAL A 50 -5.59 -10.61 13.68
C VAL A 50 -4.85 -11.95 13.80
N ALA A 51 -5.38 -12.99 13.17
CA ALA A 51 -4.70 -14.28 13.11
C ALA A 51 -3.55 -14.24 12.10
N ARG A 52 -2.49 -15.02 12.33
CA ARG A 52 -1.35 -15.11 11.38
C ARG A 52 -1.78 -15.58 9.99
N SER A 53 -2.78 -16.47 9.94
CA SER A 53 -3.40 -16.95 8.69
C SER A 53 -4.12 -15.87 7.89
N ASP A 54 -4.45 -14.73 8.50
CA ASP A 54 -5.06 -13.59 7.83
C ASP A 54 -4.03 -12.58 7.31
N VAL A 55 -2.73 -12.81 7.56
CA VAL A 55 -1.64 -11.99 7.03
C VAL A 55 -1.43 -12.34 5.57
N LEU A 56 -1.32 -11.30 4.75
CA LEU A 56 -1.11 -11.39 3.32
C LEU A 56 0.20 -10.69 2.96
N VAL A 57 0.80 -11.10 1.85
CA VAL A 57 2.02 -10.51 1.31
C VAL A 57 1.85 -10.19 -0.17
N LEU A 58 2.37 -9.04 -0.57
CA LEU A 58 2.65 -8.67 -1.94
C LEU A 58 4.16 -8.77 -2.14
N ILE A 59 4.61 -9.78 -2.88
CA ILE A 59 6.03 -9.99 -3.15
C ILE A 59 6.51 -8.99 -4.21
N ASP A 60 7.68 -8.38 -3.96
CA ASP A 60 8.37 -7.51 -4.92
C ASP A 60 8.66 -8.28 -6.22
N SER A 61 8.68 -7.59 -7.37
CA SER A 61 8.91 -8.21 -8.68
C SER A 61 10.23 -8.99 -8.79
N ASN A 62 11.21 -8.72 -7.93
CA ASN A 62 12.49 -9.42 -7.87
C ASN A 62 12.48 -10.62 -6.90
N GLY A 63 11.41 -10.82 -6.14
CA GLY A 63 11.28 -11.91 -5.17
C GLY A 63 12.10 -11.75 -3.88
N ILE A 64 12.73 -10.59 -3.67
CA ILE A 64 13.67 -10.36 -2.56
C ILE A 64 12.96 -9.80 -1.31
N GLY A 65 11.87 -9.05 -1.50
CA GLY A 65 11.10 -8.45 -0.42
C GLY A 65 9.60 -8.62 -0.58
N GLY A 66 8.85 -8.23 0.44
CA GLY A 66 7.40 -8.26 0.43
C GLY A 66 6.78 -7.16 1.27
N CYS A 67 5.66 -6.62 0.81
CA CYS A 67 4.80 -5.69 1.53
C CYS A 67 3.64 -6.44 2.15
N TYR A 68 3.43 -6.24 3.45
CA TYR A 68 2.50 -7.02 4.24
C TYR A 68 1.17 -6.29 4.45
N TYR A 69 0.10 -7.08 4.43
CA TYR A 69 -1.28 -6.67 4.64
C TYR A 69 -1.94 -7.67 5.57
N TYR A 70 -3.16 -7.39 6.01
CA TYR A 70 -3.99 -8.36 6.69
C TYR A 70 -5.44 -8.26 6.26
N ARG A 71 -6.15 -9.37 6.36
CA ARG A 71 -7.56 -9.47 5.98
C ARG A 71 -8.45 -9.04 7.14
N GLN A 72 -9.38 -8.14 6.85
CA GLN A 72 -10.54 -7.82 7.66
C GLN A 72 -11.80 -8.33 6.95
N PRO A 73 -12.95 -8.49 7.64
CA PRO A 73 -14.16 -9.09 7.06
C PRO A 73 -14.59 -8.51 5.71
N ASN A 74 -14.30 -7.24 5.45
CA ASN A 74 -14.72 -6.53 4.23
C ASN A 74 -13.57 -5.77 3.53
N ALA A 75 -12.31 -5.98 3.94
CA ALA A 75 -11.19 -5.18 3.43
C ALA A 75 -9.84 -5.93 3.54
N ILE A 76 -8.92 -5.60 2.62
CA ILE A 76 -7.50 -5.86 2.81
C ILE A 76 -6.89 -4.57 3.31
N VAL A 77 -6.24 -4.63 4.46
CA VAL A 77 -5.70 -3.44 5.13
C VAL A 77 -4.18 -3.54 5.17
N PRO A 78 -3.44 -2.47 4.83
CA PRO A 78 -2.00 -2.44 4.97
C PRO A 78 -1.60 -2.72 6.42
N LEU A 79 -0.59 -3.56 6.60
CA LEU A 79 -0.01 -3.79 7.90
C LEU A 79 0.79 -2.55 8.27
N SER A 80 0.27 -1.73 9.17
CA SER A 80 0.88 -0.45 9.57
C SER A 80 0.90 -0.34 11.10
N THR A 81 1.99 0.20 11.64
CA THR A 81 2.19 0.32 13.10
C THR A 81 2.07 1.78 13.56
N PRO A 82 1.84 2.04 14.85
CA PRO A 82 1.94 3.39 15.41
C PRO A 82 3.29 4.06 15.12
N GLU A 83 4.39 3.31 15.15
CA GLU A 83 5.74 3.82 14.89
C GLU A 83 5.92 4.23 13.42
N LEU A 84 5.42 3.42 12.47
CA LEU A 84 5.42 3.77 11.06
C LEU A 84 4.60 5.03 10.80
N ARG A 85 3.40 5.12 11.39
CA ARG A 85 2.57 6.33 11.29
C ARG A 85 3.26 7.55 11.91
N ALA A 86 3.92 7.38 13.06
CA ALA A 86 4.69 8.45 13.70
C ALA A 86 5.90 8.88 12.86
N ALA A 87 6.48 7.98 12.07
CA ALA A 87 7.54 8.27 11.10
C ALA A 87 7.00 8.94 9.81
N GLY A 88 5.71 9.25 9.72
CA GLY A 88 5.10 9.93 8.59
C GLY A 88 4.56 9.00 7.49
N PHE A 89 4.53 7.69 7.73
CA PHE A 89 3.94 6.74 6.80
C PHE A 89 2.42 6.90 6.83
N GLY A 90 1.81 7.00 5.64
CA GLY A 90 0.36 7.15 5.51
C GLY A 90 -0.40 5.93 6.06
N PRO A 91 -1.69 6.07 6.42
CA PRO A 91 -2.50 4.94 6.86
C PRO A 91 -2.66 3.85 5.79
N ASP A 92 -2.49 4.22 4.51
CA ASP A 92 -2.58 3.34 3.35
C ASP A 92 -1.23 2.71 2.96
N GLN A 93 -0.16 2.99 3.71
CA GLN A 93 1.17 2.52 3.41
C GLN A 93 1.47 1.19 4.14
N PRO A 94 1.74 0.08 3.42
CA PRO A 94 2.06 -1.21 4.03
C PRO A 94 3.48 -1.24 4.60
N PHE A 95 3.68 -2.07 5.60
CA PHE A 95 5.02 -2.43 6.08
C PHE A 95 5.68 -3.39 5.08
N CYS A 96 6.83 -3.01 4.55
CA CYS A 96 7.58 -3.83 3.59
C CYS A 96 8.92 -4.25 4.20
N VAL A 97 9.32 -5.49 3.91
CA VAL A 97 10.56 -6.12 4.38
C VAL A 97 11.30 -6.71 3.18
N GLY A 98 12.60 -6.47 3.05
CA GLY A 98 13.44 -6.93 1.94
C GLY A 98 14.84 -6.35 2.02
#